data_AF-A0A0Q5WFN0-F1
#
_entry.id   AF-A0A0Q5WFN0-F1
#
_cell.length_a   1.000
_cell.length_b   1.000
_cell.length_c   1.000
_cell.angle_alpha   90.00
_cell.angle_beta   90.00
_cell.angle_gamma   90.00
#
_symmetry.space_group_name_H-M   'P 1'
#
loop_
_entity.id
_entity.type
_entity.pdbx_description
1 polymer ?
#
loop_
_entity_poly.entity_id
_entity_poly.type
_entity_poly.pdbx_seq_one_letter_code
_entity_poly.pdbx_strand_id
1 'polypeptide(L)'
;MSILQNVTLGGTGKETGDRHPNIRRGALISAGANILGNIEIGIGAGSVVIAPVASYTSVVGVPARSIGKRHTALPGVTMDQAMPEPDYMICRVDIRQEC
;
A
#
# COMPACT_ATOMS: atom_id res chain seq x y z
N MET A 1 -10.56 -6.49 8.96
CA MET A 1 -9.62 -6.25 7.85
C MET A 1 -10.43 -6.39 6.59
N SER A 2 -10.13 -5.61 5.57
CA SER A 2 -10.84 -5.69 4.29
C SER A 2 -9.85 -5.77 3.16
N ILE A 3 -10.06 -6.75 2.29
CA ILE A 3 -9.18 -7.12 1.19
C ILE A 3 -10.03 -7.10 -0.07
N LEU A 4 -9.58 -6.34 -1.07
CA LEU A 4 -10.25 -6.26 -2.37
C LEU A 4 -9.72 -7.33 -3.33
N GLN A 5 -10.36 -7.44 -4.50
CA GLN A 5 -9.98 -8.39 -5.53
C GLN A 5 -8.53 -8.20 -6.03
N ASN A 6 -7.94 -9.30 -6.51
CA ASN A 6 -6.61 -9.32 -7.13
C ASN A 6 -5.48 -8.82 -6.21
N VAL A 7 -5.61 -9.03 -4.90
CA VAL A 7 -4.56 -8.73 -3.94
C VAL A 7 -3.58 -9.90 -3.84
N THR A 8 -2.28 -9.59 -3.84
CA THR A 8 -1.20 -10.57 -3.67
C THR A 8 -0.52 -10.37 -2.33
N LEU A 9 -0.49 -11.43 -1.51
CA LEU A 9 0.30 -11.52 -0.29
C LEU A 9 1.39 -12.58 -0.52
N GLY A 10 2.51 -12.16 -1.07
CA GLY A 10 3.57 -13.05 -1.52
C GLY A 10 4.82 -12.97 -0.66
N GLY A 11 5.61 -14.03 -0.66
CA GLY A 11 6.92 -14.03 -0.02
C GLY A 11 8.05 -13.62 -0.95
N THR A 12 9.04 -12.93 -0.41
CA THR A 12 10.31 -12.71 -1.10
C THR A 12 11.11 -14.00 -1.02
N GLY A 13 11.44 -14.59 -2.18
CA GLY A 13 12.13 -15.89 -2.27
C GLY A 13 13.59 -15.92 -1.79
N LYS A 14 14.05 -14.89 -1.05
CA LYS A 14 15.44 -14.70 -0.65
C LYS A 14 15.76 -15.14 0.79
N GLU A 15 14.76 -15.44 1.61
CA GLU A 15 14.96 -15.75 3.03
C GLU A 15 14.23 -17.04 3.42
N THR A 16 14.64 -17.70 4.50
CA THR A 16 13.99 -18.90 5.07
C THR A 16 13.38 -18.53 6.42
N GLY A 17 12.05 -18.65 6.56
CA GLY A 17 11.33 -18.24 7.77
C GLY A 17 9.94 -17.67 7.48
N ASP A 18 9.48 -16.73 8.31
CA ASP A 18 8.28 -15.93 8.02
C ASP A 18 8.57 -15.02 6.83
N ARG A 19 7.90 -15.31 5.72
CA ARG A 19 8.09 -14.62 4.43
C ARG A 19 6.83 -13.92 3.99
N HIS A 20 5.73 -14.09 4.71
CA HIS A 20 4.45 -13.52 4.33
C HIS A 20 4.26 -12.21 5.08
N PRO A 21 3.55 -11.25 4.48
CA PRO A 21 3.28 -9.99 5.14
C PRO A 21 2.34 -10.18 6.34
N ASN A 22 2.62 -9.43 7.41
CA ASN A 22 1.85 -9.43 8.64
C ASN A 22 0.85 -8.26 8.61
N ILE A 23 -0.44 -8.57 8.46
CA ILE A 23 -1.52 -7.56 8.34
C ILE A 23 -2.08 -7.21 9.72
N ARG A 24 -2.04 -5.94 10.09
CA ARG A 24 -2.59 -5.47 11.36
C ARG A 24 -4.11 -5.26 11.32
N ARG A 25 -4.73 -5.24 12.50
CA ARG A 25 -6.18 -5.03 12.66
C ARG A 25 -6.57 -3.65 12.14
N GLY A 26 -7.58 -3.61 11.27
CA GLY A 26 -8.08 -2.37 10.67
C GLY A 26 -7.37 -1.96 9.38
N ALA A 27 -6.42 -2.77 8.91
CA ALA A 27 -5.85 -2.62 7.58
C ALA A 27 -6.92 -2.74 6.50
N LEU A 28 -6.71 -1.95 5.46
CA LEU A 28 -7.47 -1.93 4.22
C LEU A 28 -6.49 -2.16 3.08
N ILE A 29 -6.73 -3.19 2.27
CA ILE A 29 -5.90 -3.50 1.10
C ILE A 29 -6.76 -3.31 -0.14
N SER A 30 -6.37 -2.32 -0.95
CA SER A 30 -7.09 -1.94 -2.16
C SER A 30 -6.86 -2.95 -3.28
N ALA A 31 -7.69 -2.87 -4.32
CA ALA A 31 -7.66 -3.81 -5.42
C ALA A 31 -6.32 -3.80 -6.16
N GLY A 32 -5.78 -4.97 -6.49
CA GLY A 32 -4.51 -5.06 -7.23
C GLY A 32 -3.25 -4.76 -6.41
N ALA A 33 -3.37 -4.60 -5.08
CA ALA A 33 -2.20 -4.39 -4.24
C ALA A 33 -1.33 -5.65 -4.16
N ASN A 34 -0.02 -5.47 -4.34
CA ASN A 34 0.97 -6.55 -4.25
C ASN A 34 1.88 -6.29 -3.07
N ILE A 35 1.80 -7.12 -2.05
CA ILE A 35 2.53 -7.00 -0.80
C ILE A 35 3.49 -8.17 -0.75
N LEU A 36 4.79 -7.87 -0.79
CA LEU A 36 5.84 -8.89 -0.91
C LEU A 36 6.82 -8.84 0.26
N GLY A 37 7.02 -9.99 0.90
CA GLY A 37 8.00 -10.18 1.97
C GLY A 37 7.41 -10.06 3.38
N ASN A 38 8.28 -10.25 4.38
CA ASN A 38 7.91 -10.10 5.78
C ASN A 38 7.83 -8.62 6.16
N ILE A 39 6.72 -8.00 5.79
CA ILE A 39 6.44 -6.59 6.09
C ILE A 39 5.17 -6.45 6.92
N GLU A 40 5.23 -5.56 7.89
CA GLU A 40 4.07 -5.17 8.68
C GLU A 40 3.28 -4.09 7.93
N ILE A 41 1.97 -4.31 7.77
CA ILE A 41 1.07 -3.38 7.10
C ILE A 41 0.10 -2.80 8.11
N GLY A 42 0.22 -1.48 8.29
CA GLY A 42 -0.70 -0.66 9.06
C GLY A 42 -2.06 -0.50 8.39
N ILE A 43 -2.13 0.33 7.34
CA ILE A 43 -3.40 0.80 6.75
C ILE A 43 -3.22 1.14 5.25
N GLY A 44 -4.25 0.92 4.41
CA GLY A 44 -4.37 1.51 3.07
C GLY A 44 -3.25 1.22 2.08
N ALA A 45 -3.08 -0.03 1.64
CA ALA A 45 -2.14 -0.40 0.58
C ALA A 45 -2.87 -0.59 -0.75
N GLY A 46 -2.66 0.31 -1.71
CA GLY A 46 -3.24 0.21 -3.06
C GLY A 46 -2.23 -0.10 -4.16
N SER A 47 -1.03 -0.56 -3.80
CA SER A 47 0.08 -0.64 -4.76
C SER A 47 1.16 -1.65 -4.34
N VAL A 48 2.29 -1.67 -5.05
CA VAL A 48 3.39 -2.61 -4.81
C VAL A 48 4.18 -2.19 -3.58
N VAL A 49 3.96 -2.87 -2.45
CA VAL A 49 4.62 -2.60 -1.17
C VAL A 49 5.82 -3.53 -1.00
N ILE A 50 6.99 -2.91 -0.92
CA ILE A 50 8.30 -3.56 -0.72
C ILE A 50 8.99 -3.13 0.58
N ALA A 51 8.38 -2.22 1.34
CA ALA A 51 8.93 -1.66 2.57
C ALA A 51 7.89 -1.70 3.69
N PRO A 52 8.31 -1.86 4.96
CA PRO A 52 7.39 -1.88 6.09
C PRO A 52 6.68 -0.54 6.25
N VAL A 53 5.41 -0.60 6.64
CA VAL A 53 4.53 0.57 6.75
C VAL A 53 4.13 0.76 8.19
N ALA A 54 4.40 1.95 8.74
CA ALA A 54 4.00 2.28 10.09
C ALA A 54 2.48 2.14 10.28
N SER A 55 2.06 1.74 11.47
CA SER A 55 0.63 1.63 11.81
C SER A 55 -0.11 2.94 11.52
N TYR A 56 -1.34 2.84 11.04
CA TYR A 56 -2.18 3.99 10.69
C TYR A 56 -1.69 4.89 9.55
N THR A 57 -0.73 4.42 8.76
CA THR A 57 -0.21 5.15 7.59
C THR A 57 -0.72 4.52 6.32
N SER A 58 -1.19 5.32 5.36
CA SER A 58 -1.61 4.88 4.03
C SER A 58 -0.46 4.95 3.04
N VAL A 59 -0.35 3.95 2.15
CA VAL A 59 0.71 3.85 1.15
C VAL A 59 0.18 3.54 -0.24
N VAL A 60 0.68 4.27 -1.22
CA VAL A 60 0.22 4.17 -2.61
C VAL A 60 1.38 4.41 -3.58
N GLY A 61 1.21 4.02 -4.84
CA GLY A 61 2.20 4.14 -5.91
C GLY A 61 3.03 2.87 -6.14
N VAL A 62 3.65 2.76 -7.32
CA VAL A 62 4.58 1.67 -7.66
C VAL A 62 5.96 2.29 -7.91
N PRO A 63 6.92 2.17 -6.97
CA PRO A 63 6.87 1.54 -5.65
C PRO A 63 6.07 2.35 -4.62
N ALA A 64 5.51 1.68 -3.60
CA ALA A 64 4.61 2.31 -2.64
C ALA A 64 5.32 3.35 -1.76
N ARG A 65 4.71 4.52 -1.61
CA ARG A 65 5.15 5.61 -0.74
C ARG A 65 4.04 6.00 0.22
N SER A 66 4.42 6.40 1.43
CA SER A 66 3.47 6.93 2.42
C SER A 66 2.88 8.24 1.94
N ILE A 67 1.55 8.31 1.93
CA ILE A 67 0.81 9.53 1.59
C ILE A 67 -0.07 9.95 2.77
N GLY A 68 -0.23 11.26 2.91
CA GLY A 68 -1.19 11.86 3.84
C GLY A 68 -0.82 11.76 5.32
N LYS A 69 -1.79 12.15 6.17
CA LYS A 69 -1.71 12.10 7.63
C LYS A 69 -2.18 10.73 8.15
N ARG A 70 -1.73 10.38 9.35
CA ARG A 70 -2.18 9.18 10.06
C ARG A 70 -3.71 9.16 10.15
N HIS A 71 -4.32 8.03 9.77
CA HIS A 71 -5.76 7.85 9.90
C HIS A 71 -6.13 7.70 11.37
N THR A 72 -7.10 8.49 11.83
CA THR A 72 -7.68 8.36 13.19
C THR A 72 -8.71 7.21 13.24
N ALA A 73 -9.29 6.85 12.08
CA ALA A 73 -10.26 5.78 11.93
C ALA A 73 -9.63 4.51 11.31
N LEU A 74 -10.33 3.37 11.43
CA LEU A 74 -9.93 2.10 10.80
C LEU A 74 -10.59 2.01 9.41
N PRO A 75 -9.89 2.29 8.30
CA PRO A 75 -10.50 2.30 6.97
C PRO A 75 -10.85 0.89 6.49
N GLY A 76 -10.32 -0.16 7.11
CA GLY A 76 -10.83 -1.51 6.92
C GLY A 76 -12.27 -1.71 7.38
N VAL A 77 -12.81 -0.83 8.24
CA VAL A 77 -14.22 -0.89 8.68
C VAL A 77 -15.10 0.02 7.83
N THR A 78 -14.64 1.25 7.56
CA THR A 78 -15.41 2.22 6.76
C THR A 78 -15.34 1.96 5.26
N MET A 79 -14.41 1.10 4.81
CA MET A 79 -14.12 0.84 3.40
C MET A 79 -13.78 2.10 2.61
N ASP A 80 -13.27 3.13 3.29
CA ASP A 80 -12.92 4.40 2.69
C ASP A 80 -11.68 4.25 1.78
N GLN A 81 -11.91 4.25 0.46
CA GLN A 81 -10.87 4.21 -0.56
C GLN A 81 -10.46 5.62 -1.02
N ALA A 82 -11.03 6.68 -0.45
CA ALA A 82 -10.69 8.03 -0.86
C ALA A 82 -9.22 8.30 -0.51
N MET A 83 -8.41 8.45 -1.56
CA MET A 83 -7.02 8.85 -1.37
C MET A 83 -6.96 10.36 -1.20
N PRO A 84 -6.26 10.88 -0.18
CA PRO A 84 -5.97 12.31 -0.13
C PRO A 84 -5.17 12.70 -1.38
N GLU A 85 -5.43 13.91 -1.90
CA GLU A 85 -4.73 14.48 -3.06
C GLU A 85 -3.22 14.23 -2.93
N PRO A 86 -2.60 13.54 -3.90
CA PRO A 86 -1.18 13.25 -3.82
C PRO A 86 -0.37 14.55 -3.96
N ASP A 87 0.39 14.92 -2.93
CA ASP A 87 1.44 15.97 -2.98
C ASP A 87 2.66 15.55 -3.83
N TYR A 88 2.51 14.60 -4.75
CA TYR A 88 3.55 14.24 -5.69
C TYR A 88 3.05 14.49 -7.11
N MET A 89 3.75 15.36 -7.83
CA MET A 89 3.75 15.27 -9.29
C MET A 89 4.10 13.82 -9.63
N ILE A 90 3.16 13.09 -10.23
CA ILE A 90 3.55 12.10 -11.22
C ILE A 90 4.40 12.92 -12.19
N CYS A 91 5.73 12.74 -12.16
CA CYS A 91 6.50 12.98 -13.36
C CYS A 91 5.77 12.14 -14.40
N ARG A 92 4.92 12.79 -15.21
CA ARG A 92 4.60 12.27 -16.54
C ARG A 92 5.98 11.85 -17.02
N VAL A 93 6.16 10.58 -17.32
CA VAL A 93 7.26 10.20 -18.19
C VAL A 93 7.04 11.09 -19.40
N ASP A 94 7.85 12.14 -19.45
CA ASP A 94 7.73 13.18 -20.44
C ASP A 94 8.19 12.53 -21.73
N ILE A 95 7.26 11.90 -22.46
CA ILE A 95 7.53 11.41 -23.81
C ILE A 95 7.41 12.57 -24.81
N ARG A 96 7.03 13.78 -24.39
CA ARG A 96 6.84 14.93 -25.28
C ARG A 96 6.96 16.27 -24.53
N GLN A 97 8.18 16.67 -24.16
CA GLN A 97 8.57 18.04 -24.51
C GLN A 97 8.72 18.01 -26.05
N GLU A 98 8.08 18.97 -26.72
CA GLU A 98 7.92 19.12 -28.19
C GLU A 98 6.63 18.52 -28.80
N CYS A 99 5.53 19.28 -28.67
CA CYS A 99 4.88 19.97 -29.79
C CYS A 99 4.10 21.19 -29.27
#